data_AF-A0A938KK98-F1
#
_entry.id   AF-A0A938KK98-F1
#
_cell.length_a   1.000
_cell.length_b   1.000
_cell.length_c   1.000
_cell.angle_alpha   90.00
_cell.angle_beta   90.00
_cell.angle_gamma   90.00
#
_symmetry.space_group_name_H-M   'P 1'
#
loop_
_entity.id
_entity.type
_entity.pdbx_description
1 polymer ?
#
loop_
_entity_poly.entity_id
_entity_poly.type
_entity_poly.pdbx_seq_one_letter_code
_entity_poly.pdbx_strand_id
1 'polypeptide(L)'
;MHHLHTGIWPVLLLGAGCLAGFARGAAPAERPNLVVFLSDDHSLLDSTVYGARDLQTPNMERVAAAGMTFERAFVASPSCAPSRAALLTGLMPVRNGAEANHSRPRPELKKLPAYLKELGYEVVAFGKVSHYQHTGDYGFDHFAHDRFHEDVAVPAAIQWLRARKSRRPLAFLVGTNWPHVPWPETGEGYEPAGVRVPANHVDTPRTRESRARYYAAVGRMDRELGEVF
;
A
#
# COMPACT_ATOMS: atom_id res chain seq x y z
N MET A 1 -38.27 78.90 36.79
CA MET A 1 -38.67 78.96 35.37
C MET A 1 -37.48 78.56 34.54
N HIS A 2 -37.50 77.38 33.91
CA HIS A 2 -36.97 77.10 32.58
C HIS A 2 -37.29 75.63 32.25
N HIS A 3 -37.57 75.38 30.99
CA HIS A 3 -38.50 74.39 30.50
C HIS A 3 -37.95 72.96 30.39
N LEU A 4 -38.88 72.01 30.49
CA LEU A 4 -38.78 70.59 30.18
C LEU A 4 -38.32 70.34 28.73
N HIS A 5 -37.49 69.31 28.54
CA HIS A 5 -37.53 68.50 27.32
C HIS A 5 -37.44 67.01 27.68
N THR A 6 -38.57 66.33 27.48
CA THR A 6 -38.78 64.89 27.57
C THR A 6 -38.23 64.21 26.32
N GLY A 7 -37.16 63.42 26.46
CA GLY A 7 -36.67 62.52 25.42
C GLY A 7 -37.26 61.12 25.61
N ILE A 8 -38.14 60.72 24.71
CA ILE A 8 -38.71 59.37 24.62
C ILE A 8 -37.67 58.47 23.94
N TRP A 9 -37.19 57.44 24.63
CA TRP A 9 -36.33 56.41 24.05
C TRP A 9 -37.21 55.30 23.45
N PRO A 10 -36.99 54.86 22.20
CA PRO A 10 -37.68 53.68 21.68
C PRO A 10 -37.10 52.42 22.32
N VAL A 11 -37.96 51.65 22.98
CA VAL A 11 -37.67 50.28 23.41
C VAL A 11 -37.61 49.41 22.16
N LEU A 12 -36.42 48.98 21.77
CA LEU A 12 -36.21 47.95 20.76
C LEU A 12 -36.55 46.58 21.38
N LEU A 13 -37.73 46.06 21.03
CA LEU A 13 -38.11 44.67 21.27
C LEU A 13 -37.21 43.76 20.40
N LEU A 14 -36.19 43.18 21.01
CA LEU A 14 -35.43 42.06 20.44
C LEU A 14 -36.34 40.84 20.39
N GLY A 15 -36.94 40.61 19.23
CA GLY A 15 -37.67 39.38 18.94
C GLY A 15 -36.74 38.18 19.05
N ALA A 16 -37.12 37.23 19.90
CA ALA A 16 -36.52 35.91 19.99
C ALA A 16 -36.82 35.12 18.71
N GLY A 17 -36.03 35.37 17.66
CA GLY A 17 -36.03 34.55 16.46
C GLY A 17 -35.34 33.23 16.75
N CYS A 18 -36.12 32.16 16.91
CA CYS A 18 -35.66 30.79 16.92
C CYS A 18 -34.80 30.51 15.68
N LEU A 19 -33.48 30.55 15.84
CA LEU A 19 -32.54 29.93 14.92
C LEU A 19 -32.58 28.41 15.14
N ALA A 20 -33.67 27.77 14.72
CA ALA A 20 -33.68 26.35 14.41
C ALA A 20 -32.94 26.16 13.07
N GLY A 21 -31.64 26.45 13.09
CA GLY A 21 -30.74 26.14 11.99
C GLY A 21 -30.65 24.62 11.89
N PHE A 22 -31.15 24.09 10.77
CA PHE A 22 -31.06 22.68 10.40
C PHE A 22 -29.65 22.14 10.64
N ALA A 23 -29.48 21.38 11.72
CA ALA A 23 -28.40 20.41 11.82
C ALA A 23 -28.67 19.35 10.75
N ARG A 24 -28.21 19.62 9.53
CA ARG A 24 -28.15 18.64 8.46
C ARG A 24 -27.12 17.63 8.91
N GLY A 25 -27.57 16.60 9.63
CA GLY A 25 -26.71 15.50 10.06
C GLY A 25 -25.93 15.03 8.84
N ALA A 26 -24.60 15.17 8.90
CA ALA A 26 -23.75 14.60 7.88
C ALA A 26 -24.12 13.11 7.81
N ALA A 27 -24.49 12.62 6.63
CA ALA A 27 -24.64 11.20 6.42
C ALA A 27 -23.34 10.53 6.95
N PRO A 28 -23.43 9.41 7.69
CA PRO A 28 -22.23 8.75 8.19
C PRO A 28 -21.28 8.55 7.02
N ALA A 29 -20.08 9.13 7.11
CA ALA A 29 -19.11 9.05 6.04
C ALA A 29 -18.86 7.58 5.73
N GLU A 30 -19.09 7.17 4.48
CA GLU A 30 -18.81 5.80 4.06
C GLU A 30 -17.34 5.50 4.35
N ARG A 31 -17.07 4.36 4.97
CA ARG A 31 -15.69 3.95 5.29
C ARG A 31 -14.93 3.78 3.98
N PRO A 32 -13.71 4.35 3.84
CA PRO A 32 -12.95 4.23 2.60
C PRO A 32 -12.51 2.78 2.40
N ASN A 33 -12.44 2.36 1.14
CA ASN A 33 -11.71 1.14 0.79
C ASN A 33 -10.21 1.38 0.96
N LEU A 34 -9.47 0.34 1.33
CA LEU A 34 -8.03 0.33 1.48
C LEU A 34 -7.44 -0.59 0.41
N VAL A 35 -6.45 -0.10 -0.33
CA VAL A 35 -5.68 -0.91 -1.28
C VAL A 35 -4.21 -0.81 -0.90
N VAL A 36 -3.54 -1.96 -0.77
CA VAL A 36 -2.11 -2.05 -0.48
C VAL A 36 -1.47 -2.87 -1.58
N PHE A 37 -0.57 -2.26 -2.35
CA PHE A 37 0.24 -2.95 -3.33
C PHE A 37 1.66 -3.16 -2.78
N LEU A 38 2.17 -4.39 -2.84
CA LEU A 38 3.50 -4.76 -2.33
C LEU A 38 4.35 -5.30 -3.46
N SER A 39 5.48 -4.64 -3.73
CA SER A 39 6.57 -5.15 -4.57
C SER A 39 7.61 -5.90 -3.73
N ASP A 40 8.21 -6.94 -4.28
CA ASP A 40 9.11 -7.84 -3.54
C ASP A 40 10.57 -7.63 -3.98
N ASP A 41 11.49 -7.38 -3.04
CA ASP A 41 12.90 -7.03 -3.30
C ASP A 41 13.11 -5.79 -4.22
N HIS A 42 12.20 -4.83 -4.12
CA HIS A 42 12.29 -3.57 -4.85
C HIS A 42 13.08 -2.51 -4.07
N SER A 43 14.16 -1.99 -4.67
CA SER A 43 14.98 -0.94 -4.06
C SER A 43 14.44 0.45 -4.36
N LEU A 44 14.56 1.40 -3.42
CA LEU A 44 14.22 2.80 -3.71
C LEU A 44 15.08 3.39 -4.84
N LEU A 45 16.31 2.89 -5.03
CA LEU A 45 17.24 3.42 -6.03
C LEU A 45 16.79 3.12 -7.46
N ASP A 46 15.79 2.25 -7.61
CA ASP A 46 15.33 1.68 -8.86
C ASP A 46 13.89 2.14 -9.16
N SER A 47 13.57 3.41 -8.83
CA SER A 47 12.29 4.04 -9.12
C SER A 47 12.49 5.51 -9.50
N THR A 48 11.79 5.96 -10.54
CA THR A 48 11.88 7.34 -11.03
C THR A 48 11.35 8.35 -10.02
N VAL A 49 10.38 7.96 -9.19
CA VAL A 49 9.85 8.76 -8.06
C VAL A 49 10.96 9.17 -7.08
N TYR A 50 11.99 8.33 -6.93
CA TYR A 50 13.13 8.58 -6.04
C TYR A 50 14.41 8.97 -6.82
N GLY A 51 14.27 9.38 -8.08
CA GLY A 51 15.35 9.98 -8.87
C GLY A 51 16.16 9.01 -9.74
N ALA A 52 15.71 7.77 -9.93
CA ALA A 52 16.29 6.90 -10.95
C ALA A 52 16.11 7.53 -12.35
N ARG A 53 17.11 7.39 -13.22
CA ARG A 53 17.12 7.98 -14.58
C ARG A 53 17.41 6.97 -15.69
N ASP A 54 17.80 5.77 -15.30
CA ASP A 54 18.24 4.67 -16.15
C ASP A 54 17.18 3.56 -16.31
N LEU A 55 16.01 3.76 -15.70
CA LEU A 55 14.79 3.00 -15.94
C LEU A 55 13.56 3.90 -15.86
N GLN A 56 12.39 3.36 -16.22
CA GLN A 56 11.12 4.09 -16.22
C GLN A 56 10.09 3.39 -15.33
N THR A 57 9.44 4.15 -14.44
CA THR A 57 8.32 3.67 -13.57
C THR A 57 7.14 4.65 -13.63
N PRO A 58 6.49 4.82 -14.80
CA PRO A 58 5.46 5.84 -15.00
C PRO A 58 4.19 5.59 -14.17
N ASN A 59 3.86 4.34 -13.83
CA ASN A 59 2.69 4.07 -12.99
C ASN A 59 2.96 4.45 -11.53
N MET A 60 4.17 4.20 -11.03
CA MET A 60 4.59 4.73 -9.73
C MET A 60 4.53 6.27 -9.69
N GLU A 61 4.97 6.95 -10.75
CA GLU A 61 4.86 8.42 -10.86
C GLU A 61 3.40 8.88 -10.80
N ARG A 62 2.50 8.18 -11.51
CA ARG A 62 1.06 8.46 -11.49
C ARG A 62 0.48 8.32 -10.06
N VAL A 63 0.85 7.27 -9.33
CA VAL A 63 0.42 7.08 -7.93
C VAL A 63 0.98 8.18 -7.03
N ALA A 64 2.26 8.51 -7.17
CA ALA A 64 2.92 9.56 -6.39
C ALA A 64 2.28 10.93 -6.62
N ALA A 65 1.96 11.27 -7.87
CA ALA A 65 1.31 12.53 -8.23
C ALA A 65 -0.12 12.66 -7.69
N ALA A 66 -0.80 11.53 -7.44
CA ALA A 66 -2.15 11.49 -6.88
C ALA A 66 -2.17 11.49 -5.34
N GLY A 67 -1.00 11.44 -4.68
CA GLY A 67 -0.92 11.21 -3.25
C GLY A 67 0.29 11.84 -2.57
N MET A 68 0.85 11.11 -1.61
CA MET A 68 2.00 11.55 -0.81
C MET A 68 3.10 10.49 -0.88
N THR A 69 4.34 10.95 -1.00
CA THR A 69 5.55 10.13 -1.01
C THR A 69 6.33 10.28 0.29
N PHE A 70 7.03 9.23 0.69
CA PHE A 70 7.88 9.23 1.89
C PHE A 70 9.32 8.91 1.50
N GLU A 71 10.25 9.83 1.78
CA GLU A 71 11.68 9.64 1.47
C GLU A 71 12.42 8.81 2.53
N ARG A 72 11.79 8.57 3.69
CA ARG A 72 12.40 7.92 4.86
C ARG A 72 11.46 6.87 5.46
N ALA A 73 11.11 5.86 4.66
CA ALA A 73 10.34 4.70 5.09
C ALA A 73 11.26 3.47 5.13
N PHE A 74 11.36 2.82 6.30
CA PHE A 74 12.26 1.68 6.52
C PHE A 74 11.47 0.46 7.00
N VAL A 75 11.84 -0.71 6.48
CA VAL A 75 11.30 -2.00 6.95
C VAL A 75 11.88 -2.39 8.31
N ALA A 76 11.11 -3.15 9.10
CA ALA A 76 11.57 -3.66 10.39
C ALA A 76 12.67 -4.74 10.28
N SER A 77 12.79 -5.38 9.11
CA SER A 77 13.84 -6.35 8.79
C SER A 77 14.05 -6.39 7.27
N PRO A 78 15.28 -6.52 6.76
CA PRO A 78 15.57 -6.65 5.33
C PRO A 78 15.31 -8.07 4.79
N SER A 79 14.51 -8.88 5.49
CA SER A 79 14.19 -10.26 5.13
C SER A 79 12.67 -10.43 5.02
N CYS A 80 12.23 -11.26 4.05
CA CYS A 80 10.84 -11.33 3.60
C CYS A 80 9.85 -11.70 4.72
N ALA A 81 9.95 -12.88 5.34
CA ALA A 81 9.01 -13.25 6.42
C ALA A 81 9.01 -12.27 7.61
N PRO A 82 10.15 -11.86 8.21
CA PRO A 82 10.14 -10.93 9.33
C PRO A 82 9.56 -9.56 8.96
N SER A 83 9.86 -9.03 7.77
CA SER A 83 9.32 -7.75 7.29
C SER A 83 7.80 -7.80 7.12
N ARG A 84 7.30 -8.83 6.45
CA ARG A 84 5.86 -9.01 6.18
C ARG A 84 5.08 -9.34 7.45
N ALA A 85 5.66 -10.13 8.36
CA ALA A 85 5.09 -10.34 9.67
C ALA A 85 4.98 -9.01 10.43
N ALA A 86 6.02 -8.17 10.41
CA ALA A 86 5.96 -6.87 11.07
C ALA A 86 4.87 -5.95 10.49
N LEU A 87 4.70 -5.93 9.16
CA LEU A 87 3.61 -5.22 8.50
C LEU A 87 2.23 -5.74 8.95
N LEU A 88 2.05 -7.06 8.97
CA LEU A 88 0.76 -7.70 9.24
C LEU A 88 0.44 -7.86 10.72
N THR A 89 1.38 -7.62 11.63
CA THR A 89 1.14 -7.62 13.09
C THR A 89 1.28 -6.24 13.72
N GLY A 90 1.93 -5.28 13.06
CA GLY A 90 2.29 -3.98 13.66
C GLY A 90 3.34 -4.08 14.77
N LEU A 91 4.14 -5.17 14.78
CA LEU A 91 5.10 -5.47 15.85
C LEU A 91 6.46 -5.81 15.25
N MET A 92 7.55 -5.39 15.92
CA MET A 92 8.91 -5.78 15.53
C MET A 92 9.09 -7.31 15.52
N PRO A 93 9.97 -7.88 14.68
CA PRO A 93 10.22 -9.33 14.59
C PRO A 93 10.41 -10.03 15.94
N VAL A 94 11.22 -9.45 16.84
CA VAL A 94 11.45 -9.97 18.20
C VAL A 94 10.17 -10.08 19.05
N ARG A 95 9.18 -9.21 18.79
CA ARG A 95 7.88 -9.22 19.51
C ARG A 95 6.87 -10.13 18.83
N ASN A 96 6.83 -10.16 17.50
CA ASN A 96 5.90 -11.03 16.78
C ASN A 96 6.38 -12.48 16.69
N GLY A 97 7.67 -12.77 16.96
CA GLY A 97 8.28 -14.09 16.96
C GLY A 97 8.81 -14.58 15.60
N ALA A 98 8.57 -13.83 14.52
CA ALA A 98 9.04 -14.18 13.19
C ALA A 98 10.40 -13.51 12.89
N GLU A 99 11.51 -14.04 13.42
CA GLU A 99 12.84 -13.44 13.24
C GLU A 99 13.58 -13.94 11.98
N ALA A 100 13.40 -15.21 11.62
CA ALA A 100 14.05 -15.82 10.46
C ALA A 100 13.17 -15.79 9.19
N ASN A 101 13.77 -15.82 8.00
CA ASN A 101 13.06 -15.63 6.72
C ASN A 101 11.96 -16.66 6.39
N HIS A 102 11.88 -17.78 7.10
CA HIS A 102 10.83 -18.80 6.93
C HIS A 102 10.02 -19.02 8.21
N SER A 103 10.20 -18.16 9.20
CA SER A 103 9.44 -18.22 10.45
C SER A 103 8.06 -17.59 10.30
N ARG A 104 7.16 -17.94 11.21
CA ARG A 104 5.79 -17.45 11.28
C ARG A 104 5.62 -16.63 12.56
N PRO A 105 4.80 -15.56 12.57
CA PRO A 105 4.50 -14.87 13.81
C PRO A 105 3.77 -15.81 14.75
N ARG A 106 3.85 -15.56 16.05
CA ARG A 106 3.21 -16.42 17.05
C ARG A 106 1.70 -16.53 16.78
N PRO A 107 1.13 -17.75 16.82
CA PRO A 107 -0.24 -18.00 16.35
C PRO A 107 -1.29 -17.24 17.16
N GLU A 108 -1.07 -17.04 18.47
CA GLU A 108 -1.98 -16.34 19.39
C GLU A 108 -2.07 -14.83 19.16
N LEU A 109 -1.15 -14.24 18.39
CA LEU A 109 -1.19 -12.82 18.12
C LEU A 109 -2.39 -12.47 17.26
N LYS A 110 -3.09 -11.42 17.67
CA LYS A 110 -4.09 -10.76 16.83
C LYS A 110 -3.36 -9.99 15.72
N LYS A 111 -3.74 -10.25 14.48
CA LYS A 111 -3.08 -9.77 13.26
C LYS A 111 -3.96 -8.73 12.57
N LEU A 112 -3.39 -7.95 11.65
CA LEU A 112 -4.05 -6.86 10.92
C LEU A 112 -5.43 -7.24 10.36
N PRO A 113 -5.63 -8.42 9.71
CA PRO A 113 -6.95 -8.77 9.19
C PRO A 113 -8.03 -8.83 10.28
N ALA A 114 -7.72 -9.31 11.48
CA ALA A 114 -8.69 -9.38 12.57
C ALA A 114 -9.16 -7.98 13.01
N TYR A 115 -8.24 -7.02 13.13
CA TYR A 115 -8.59 -5.64 13.47
C TYR A 115 -9.45 -4.98 12.38
N LEU A 116 -9.11 -5.17 11.11
CA LEU A 116 -9.89 -4.61 10.00
C LEU A 116 -11.30 -5.23 9.91
N LYS A 117 -11.44 -6.53 10.16
CA LYS A 117 -12.75 -7.20 10.22
C LYS A 117 -13.65 -6.68 11.34
N GLU A 118 -13.09 -6.40 12.52
CA GLU A 118 -13.83 -5.76 13.62
C GLU A 118 -14.31 -4.34 13.25
N LEU A 119 -13.59 -3.67 12.34
CA LEU A 119 -13.99 -2.40 11.73
C LEU A 119 -14.96 -2.58 10.55
N GLY A 120 -15.48 -3.79 10.31
CA GLY A 120 -16.47 -4.09 9.29
C GLY A 120 -15.90 -4.31 7.88
N TYR A 121 -14.58 -4.35 7.72
CA TYR A 121 -13.96 -4.57 6.42
C TYR A 121 -14.08 -6.03 5.97
N GLU A 122 -14.20 -6.22 4.67
CA GLU A 122 -13.78 -7.43 3.98
C GLU A 122 -12.28 -7.36 3.72
N VAL A 123 -11.52 -8.34 4.19
CA VAL A 123 -10.05 -8.28 4.12
C VAL A 123 -9.53 -9.39 3.22
N VAL A 124 -8.90 -9.02 2.12
CA VAL A 124 -8.54 -9.94 1.03
C VAL A 124 -7.09 -9.77 0.63
N ALA A 125 -6.43 -10.89 0.35
CA ALA A 125 -5.04 -10.94 -0.09
C ALA A 125 -4.87 -11.66 -1.43
N PHE A 126 -4.04 -11.15 -2.32
CA PHE A 126 -3.61 -11.88 -3.52
C PHE A 126 -2.11 -11.82 -3.66
N GLY A 127 -1.50 -12.93 -4.07
CA GLY A 127 -0.07 -12.98 -4.30
C GLY A 127 0.74 -13.03 -3.01
N LYS A 128 1.97 -12.50 -3.08
CA LYS A 128 2.91 -12.49 -1.97
C LYS A 128 2.61 -11.34 -1.01
N VAL A 129 1.56 -11.46 -0.19
CA VAL A 129 1.26 -10.50 0.89
C VAL A 129 2.01 -10.88 2.17
N SER A 130 1.91 -12.14 2.59
CA SER A 130 2.82 -12.74 3.56
C SER A 130 3.98 -13.46 2.86
N HIS A 131 4.88 -14.06 3.63
CA HIS A 131 5.80 -15.05 3.08
C HIS A 131 5.03 -16.22 2.47
N TYR A 132 5.59 -16.85 1.44
CA TYR A 132 4.91 -17.86 0.63
C TYR A 132 4.23 -18.94 1.45
N GLN A 133 2.99 -19.31 1.09
CA GLN A 133 2.20 -20.34 1.77
C GLN A 133 1.98 -20.08 3.27
N HIS A 134 2.17 -18.84 3.75
CA HIS A 134 1.87 -18.43 5.12
C HIS A 134 0.57 -17.61 5.21
N THR A 135 -0.08 -17.28 4.08
CA THR A 135 -1.17 -16.29 4.05
C THR A 135 -2.38 -16.75 4.88
N GLY A 136 -2.64 -18.06 4.88
CA GLY A 136 -3.71 -18.68 5.68
C GLY A 136 -3.60 -18.41 7.19
N ASP A 137 -2.41 -18.16 7.72
CA ASP A 137 -2.19 -17.94 9.16
C ASP A 137 -2.64 -16.56 9.66
N TYR A 138 -2.86 -15.63 8.73
CA TYR A 138 -3.17 -14.24 9.05
C TYR A 138 -4.67 -13.96 9.17
N GLY A 139 -5.52 -14.91 8.74
CA GLY A 139 -6.97 -14.81 8.89
C GLY A 139 -7.62 -13.82 7.92
N PHE A 140 -7.18 -13.77 6.67
CA PHE A 140 -7.90 -13.07 5.59
C PHE A 140 -9.28 -13.71 5.33
N ASP A 141 -10.26 -12.94 4.86
CA ASP A 141 -11.56 -13.48 4.40
C ASP A 141 -11.40 -14.29 3.11
N HIS A 142 -10.49 -13.85 2.24
CA HIS A 142 -10.10 -14.54 1.03
C HIS A 142 -8.62 -14.35 0.76
N PHE A 143 -7.96 -15.40 0.29
CA PHE A 143 -6.61 -15.30 -0.23
C PHE A 143 -6.36 -16.27 -1.38
N ALA A 144 -5.49 -15.89 -2.33
CA ALA A 144 -5.10 -16.76 -3.44
C ALA A 144 -3.72 -16.40 -4.00
N HIS A 145 -3.11 -17.35 -4.71
CA HIS A 145 -1.85 -17.20 -5.46
C HIS A 145 -0.62 -16.83 -4.61
N ASP A 146 -0.51 -17.35 -3.40
CA ASP A 146 0.57 -17.01 -2.45
C ASP A 146 1.81 -17.92 -2.57
N ARG A 147 2.05 -18.50 -3.75
CA ARG A 147 3.23 -19.33 -4.03
C ARG A 147 4.35 -18.54 -4.70
N PHE A 148 5.54 -19.12 -4.65
CA PHE A 148 6.74 -18.55 -5.28
C PHE A 148 6.54 -18.42 -6.79
N HIS A 149 6.73 -17.20 -7.31
CA HIS A 149 6.67 -16.90 -8.76
C HIS A 149 5.35 -17.31 -9.44
N GLU A 150 4.24 -17.12 -8.72
CA GLU A 150 2.88 -17.25 -9.27
C GLU A 150 2.40 -15.91 -9.88
N ASP A 151 3.02 -15.52 -11.01
CA ASP A 151 2.88 -14.20 -11.65
C ASP A 151 1.49 -13.91 -12.26
N VAL A 152 0.50 -14.75 -11.96
CA VAL A 152 -0.91 -14.54 -12.30
C VAL A 152 -1.70 -13.87 -11.16
N ALA A 153 -1.05 -13.62 -10.02
CA ALA A 153 -1.69 -13.11 -8.82
C ALA A 153 -2.41 -11.77 -9.05
N VAL A 154 -1.79 -10.81 -9.74
CA VAL A 154 -2.37 -9.47 -9.99
C VAL A 154 -3.59 -9.55 -10.93
N PRO A 155 -3.51 -10.21 -12.11
CA PRO A 155 -4.68 -10.43 -12.95
C PRO A 155 -5.83 -11.16 -12.22
N ALA A 156 -5.52 -12.17 -11.42
CA ALA A 156 -6.52 -12.90 -10.63
C ALA A 156 -7.17 -12.02 -9.56
N ALA A 157 -6.38 -11.15 -8.91
CA ALA A 157 -6.88 -10.17 -7.95
C ALA A 157 -7.90 -9.22 -8.60
N ILE A 158 -7.58 -8.68 -9.78
CA ILE A 158 -8.46 -7.78 -10.54
C ILE A 158 -9.73 -8.51 -10.98
N GLN A 159 -9.62 -9.75 -11.45
CA GLN A 159 -10.77 -10.58 -11.81
C GLN A 159 -11.69 -10.81 -10.60
N TRP A 160 -11.12 -11.15 -9.44
CA TRP A 160 -11.87 -11.33 -8.21
C TRP A 160 -12.56 -10.03 -7.79
N LEU A 161 -11.87 -8.89 -7.85
CA LEU A 161 -12.42 -7.57 -7.50
C LEU A 161 -13.62 -7.23 -8.39
N ARG A 162 -13.54 -7.48 -9.71
CA ARG A 162 -14.65 -7.26 -10.66
C ARG A 162 -15.84 -8.17 -10.38
N ALA A 163 -15.62 -9.39 -9.90
CA ALA A 163 -16.67 -10.34 -9.56
C ALA A 163 -17.25 -10.15 -8.14
N ARG A 164 -16.66 -9.27 -7.34
CA ARG A 164 -17.03 -9.04 -5.93
C ARG A 164 -18.45 -8.51 -5.79
N LYS A 165 -19.26 -9.14 -4.94
CA LYS A 165 -20.68 -8.77 -4.67
C LYS A 165 -20.92 -8.12 -3.30
N SER A 166 -19.98 -8.27 -2.38
CA SER A 166 -20.06 -7.75 -1.02
C SER A 166 -20.12 -6.23 -1.00
N ARG A 167 -20.92 -5.65 -0.10
CA ARG A 167 -21.03 -4.19 0.11
C ARG A 167 -20.21 -3.68 1.30
N ARG A 168 -19.51 -4.57 2.01
CA ARG A 168 -18.59 -4.16 3.09
C ARG A 168 -17.50 -3.24 2.52
N PRO A 169 -16.94 -2.30 3.28
CA PRO A 169 -15.70 -1.65 2.86
C PRO A 169 -14.62 -2.72 2.65
N LEU A 170 -13.78 -2.56 1.63
CA LEU A 170 -12.79 -3.54 1.23
C LEU A 170 -11.40 -3.10 1.71
N ALA A 171 -10.64 -4.04 2.27
CA ALA A 171 -9.21 -3.95 2.47
C ALA A 171 -8.54 -4.99 1.56
N PHE A 172 -7.92 -4.51 0.49
CA PHE A 172 -7.40 -5.31 -0.60
C PHE A 172 -5.87 -5.23 -0.65
N LEU A 173 -5.21 -6.31 -0.25
CA LEU A 173 -3.75 -6.40 -0.25
C LEU A 173 -3.32 -7.24 -1.46
N VAL A 174 -2.48 -6.70 -2.32
CA VAL A 174 -1.99 -7.36 -3.53
C VAL A 174 -0.46 -7.34 -3.49
N GLY A 175 0.16 -8.50 -3.53
CA GLY A 175 1.62 -8.63 -3.52
C GLY A 175 2.13 -9.26 -4.80
N THR A 176 2.91 -8.52 -5.58
CA THR A 176 3.61 -9.07 -6.74
C THR A 176 4.88 -9.79 -6.30
N ASN A 177 5.31 -10.78 -7.08
CA ASN A 177 6.64 -11.38 -6.94
C ASN A 177 7.73 -10.50 -7.56
N TRP A 178 7.39 -9.53 -8.38
CA TRP A 178 8.39 -8.67 -9.01
C TRP A 178 8.89 -7.56 -8.06
N PRO A 179 10.17 -7.17 -8.14
CA PRO A 179 11.26 -7.73 -8.96
C PRO A 179 12.09 -8.85 -8.29
N HIS A 180 11.57 -9.62 -7.34
CA HIS A 180 12.31 -10.74 -6.73
C HIS A 180 12.69 -11.80 -7.77
N VAL A 181 13.87 -12.42 -7.61
CA VAL A 181 14.38 -13.48 -8.49
C VAL A 181 13.46 -14.71 -8.55
N PRO A 182 13.47 -15.51 -9.65
CA PRO A 182 14.22 -15.30 -10.90
C PRO A 182 13.75 -14.09 -11.70
N TRP A 183 14.69 -13.40 -12.34
CA TRP A 183 14.38 -12.30 -13.27
C TRP A 183 14.07 -12.83 -14.67
N PRO A 184 13.43 -12.02 -15.54
CA PRO A 184 13.27 -12.35 -16.95
C PRO A 184 14.60 -12.75 -17.61
N GLU A 185 14.53 -13.62 -18.61
CA GLU A 185 15.73 -14.12 -19.30
C GLU A 185 16.49 -13.00 -20.05
N THR A 186 15.80 -11.92 -20.42
CA THR A 186 16.36 -10.77 -21.13
C THR A 186 16.11 -9.47 -20.36
N GLY A 187 16.85 -8.41 -20.71
CA GLY A 187 16.67 -7.08 -20.14
C GLY A 187 15.49 -6.29 -20.71
N GLU A 188 14.64 -6.86 -21.59
CA GLU A 188 13.47 -6.18 -22.19
C GLU A 188 13.73 -4.73 -22.67
N GLY A 189 14.88 -4.49 -23.30
CA GLY A 189 15.29 -3.17 -23.81
C GLY A 189 16.29 -2.40 -22.93
N TYR A 190 16.63 -2.92 -21.75
CA TYR A 190 17.73 -2.40 -20.93
C TYR A 190 19.06 -3.03 -21.34
N GLU A 191 19.97 -2.21 -21.88
CA GLU A 191 21.31 -2.65 -22.27
C GLU A 191 22.25 -2.73 -21.04
N PRO A 192 23.01 -3.83 -20.85
CA PRO A 192 23.91 -3.98 -19.70
C PRO A 192 24.95 -2.85 -19.54
N ALA A 193 25.39 -2.23 -20.65
CA ALA A 193 26.32 -1.10 -20.59
C ALA A 193 25.68 0.18 -20.01
N GLY A 194 24.37 0.33 -20.14
CA GLY A 194 23.62 1.53 -19.73
C GLY A 194 23.07 1.49 -18.29
N VAL A 195 23.08 0.33 -17.64
CA VAL A 195 22.55 0.21 -16.27
C VAL A 195 23.50 0.80 -15.23
N ARG A 196 22.94 1.46 -14.22
CA ARG A 196 23.70 1.86 -13.03
C ARG A 196 23.91 0.65 -12.12
N VAL A 197 25.18 0.36 -11.82
CA VAL A 197 25.55 -0.60 -10.78
C VAL A 197 25.68 0.16 -9.45
N PRO A 198 24.93 -0.23 -8.39
CA PRO A 198 25.08 0.36 -7.07
C PRO A 198 26.52 0.24 -6.53
N ALA A 199 27.00 1.25 -5.80
CA ALA A 199 28.38 1.29 -5.30
C ALA A 199 28.73 0.13 -4.34
N ASN A 200 27.73 -0.51 -3.73
CA ASN A 200 27.87 -1.67 -2.86
C ASN A 200 27.85 -3.01 -3.61
N HIS A 201 27.77 -3.00 -4.95
CA HIS A 201 27.82 -4.20 -5.79
C HIS A 201 29.15 -4.27 -6.56
N VAL A 202 29.60 -5.48 -6.88
CA VAL A 202 30.80 -5.68 -7.71
C VAL A 202 30.44 -5.40 -9.17
N ASP A 203 31.05 -4.41 -9.79
CA ASP A 203 30.82 -4.05 -11.19
C ASP A 203 31.55 -5.02 -12.13
N THR A 204 30.78 -5.93 -12.74
CA THR A 204 31.26 -6.91 -13.70
C THR A 204 30.28 -7.01 -14.87
N PRO A 205 30.69 -7.53 -16.04
CA PRO A 205 29.76 -7.80 -17.15
C PRO A 205 28.55 -8.63 -16.71
N ARG A 206 28.78 -9.65 -15.85
CA ARG A 206 27.72 -10.50 -15.31
C ARG A 206 26.76 -9.72 -14.41
N THR A 207 27.27 -8.86 -13.52
CA THR A 207 26.44 -8.02 -12.65
C THR A 207 25.57 -7.07 -13.46
N ARG A 208 26.13 -6.49 -14.53
CA ARG A 208 25.42 -5.60 -15.43
C ARG A 208 24.31 -6.31 -16.21
N GLU A 209 24.57 -7.52 -16.71
CA GLU A 209 23.54 -8.35 -17.34
C GLU A 209 22.41 -8.69 -16.36
N SER A 210 22.77 -9.10 -15.15
CA SER A 210 21.83 -9.32 -14.05
C SER A 210 20.99 -8.07 -13.72
N ARG A 211 21.62 -6.89 -13.69
CA ARG A 211 20.95 -5.61 -13.42
C ARG A 211 19.97 -5.22 -14.53
N ALA A 212 20.31 -5.46 -15.79
CA ALA A 212 19.41 -5.26 -16.92
C ALA A 212 18.15 -6.13 -16.81
N ARG A 213 18.29 -7.40 -16.43
CA ARG A 213 17.16 -8.30 -16.15
C ARG A 213 16.33 -7.85 -14.95
N TYR A 214 16.98 -7.34 -13.90
CA TYR A 214 16.28 -6.72 -12.77
C TYR A 214 15.45 -5.50 -13.22
N TYR A 215 15.96 -4.64 -14.11
CA TYR A 215 15.18 -3.50 -14.63
C TYR A 215 13.96 -3.94 -15.44
N ALA A 216 14.07 -5.03 -16.21
CA ALA A 216 12.92 -5.65 -16.86
C ALA A 216 11.87 -6.10 -15.84
N ALA A 217 12.31 -6.72 -14.74
CA ALA A 217 11.43 -7.13 -13.64
C ALA A 217 10.75 -5.93 -12.95
N VAL A 218 11.48 -4.82 -12.73
CA VAL A 218 10.89 -3.57 -12.21
C VAL A 218 9.83 -3.02 -13.18
N GLY A 219 10.09 -3.07 -14.49
CA GLY A 219 9.11 -2.69 -15.50
C GLY A 219 7.83 -3.54 -15.46
N ARG A 220 7.93 -4.85 -15.19
CA ARG A 220 6.76 -5.73 -14.98
C ARG A 220 5.98 -5.33 -13.72
N MET A 221 6.69 -5.11 -12.61
CA MET A 221 6.10 -4.62 -11.35
C MET A 221 5.33 -3.30 -11.54
N ASP A 222 5.93 -2.33 -12.25
CA ASP A 222 5.28 -1.03 -12.49
C ASP A 222 4.01 -1.17 -13.35
N ARG A 223 4.03 -2.05 -14.37
CA ARG A 223 2.83 -2.36 -15.16
C ARG A 223 1.72 -2.94 -14.29
N GLU A 224 2.04 -3.91 -13.43
CA GLU A 224 1.08 -4.53 -12.52
C GLU A 224 0.51 -3.53 -11.50
N LEU A 225 1.33 -2.61 -10.97
CA LEU A 225 0.85 -1.49 -10.16
C LEU A 225 -0.16 -0.64 -10.95
N GLY A 226 0.14 -0.37 -12.22
CA GLY A 226 -0.73 0.39 -13.13
C GLY A 226 -2.09 -0.27 -13.38
N GLU A 227 -2.15 -1.61 -13.40
CA GLU A 227 -3.41 -2.34 -13.53
C GLU A 227 -4.29 -2.30 -12.27
N VAL A 228 -3.66 -2.16 -11.09
CA VAL A 228 -4.34 -2.09 -9.80
C VAL A 228 -4.83 -0.67 -9.46
N PHE A 229 -4.09 0.38 -9.85
CA PHE A 229 -4.37 1.79 -9.52
C PHE A 229 -5.29 2.49 -10.54
#